data_AF-A0A7J8EA66-F1
#
_entry.id   AF-A0A7J8EA66-F1
#
_cell.length_a   1.000
_cell.length_b   1.000
_cell.length_c   1.000
_cell.angle_alpha   90.00
_cell.angle_beta   90.00
_cell.angle_gamma   90.00
#
_symmetry.space_group_name_H-M   'P 1'
#
loop_
_entity.id
_entity.type
_entity.pdbx_description
1 polymer ?
#
loop_
_entity_poly.entity_id
_entity_poly.type
_entity_poly.pdbx_seq_one_letter_code
_entity_poly.pdbx_strand_id
1 'polypeptide(L)'
;MAPQRGSGGAAHSVSTKHALIMDEVDGMAGTEDRGGIQELIGLIKHTKIPIICMCNDRNHPKIRSLVHYCFDLRFQRPRVEQIKGAMMSIAFKEGLRIPPPAMNEIILGANQDIRQVLHNLSMWCARSKALTYDQAKADSHRAKKDIKLGPFDVARKVFATGEETAHMSLVDKSDLFFHDYSIAPLFVQENYLHVKPVAAGGDMKKHLMLLSRAADSICDGDLVDRQIRSRQNWSLLPTQAIYASVLPGELMRGYMTQFPTFPSWLGKHSSTGKHDRIVQDLALHMSLR
;
A
#
# COMPACT_ATOMS: atom_id res chain seq x y z
N MET A 1 -39.64 47.92 40.40
CA MET A 1 -39.00 46.59 40.24
C MET A 1 -39.67 45.89 39.06
N ALA A 2 -39.06 45.91 37.89
CA ALA A 2 -39.50 45.16 36.71
C ALA A 2 -38.60 43.93 36.56
N PRO A 3 -39.14 42.71 36.33
CA PRO A 3 -38.31 41.54 36.10
C PRO A 3 -37.82 41.52 34.64
N GLN A 4 -36.52 41.23 34.49
CA GLN A 4 -35.79 41.15 33.23
C GLN A 4 -36.33 40.01 32.34
N ARG A 5 -36.53 40.30 31.05
CA ARG A 5 -36.72 39.29 30.01
C ARG A 5 -35.38 38.62 29.72
N GLY A 6 -35.26 37.34 30.09
CA GLY A 6 -34.17 36.49 29.61
C GLY A 6 -34.30 36.28 28.10
N SER A 7 -33.24 36.61 27.37
CA SER A 7 -33.08 36.30 25.95
C SER A 7 -32.91 34.80 25.78
N GLY A 8 -33.99 34.11 25.42
CA GLY A 8 -33.94 32.71 24.99
C GLY A 8 -33.07 32.58 23.74
N GLY A 9 -32.01 31.78 23.82
CA GLY A 9 -31.18 31.43 22.68
C GLY A 9 -32.03 30.78 21.59
N ALA A 10 -31.86 31.24 20.35
CA ALA A 10 -32.52 30.67 19.19
C ALA A 10 -32.08 29.20 19.03
N ALA A 11 -32.99 28.26 19.31
CA ALA A 11 -32.80 26.86 18.95
C ALA A 11 -32.77 26.78 17.42
N HIS A 12 -31.62 26.38 16.86
CA HIS A 12 -31.52 26.09 15.43
C HIS A 12 -32.57 25.03 15.06
N SER A 13 -33.51 25.38 14.19
CA SER A 13 -34.46 24.42 13.62
C SER A 13 -33.66 23.39 12.80
N VAL A 14 -33.61 22.15 13.28
CA VAL A 14 -32.91 21.07 12.58
C VAL A 14 -33.64 20.82 11.26
N SER A 15 -32.90 20.95 10.15
CA SER A 15 -33.41 20.70 8.80
C SER A 15 -34.01 19.29 8.71
N THR A 16 -35.15 19.15 8.02
CA THR A 16 -35.81 17.85 7.84
C THR A 16 -35.02 16.89 6.94
N LYS A 17 -34.03 17.40 6.19
CA LYS A 17 -33.19 16.61 5.29
C LYS A 17 -32.03 15.99 6.05
N HIS A 18 -32.13 14.69 6.30
CA HIS A 18 -31.09 13.89 6.95
C HIS A 18 -30.40 12.99 5.93
N ALA A 19 -29.10 12.76 6.12
CA ALA A 19 -28.30 11.82 5.33
C ALA A 19 -27.49 10.94 6.29
N LEU A 20 -27.23 9.70 5.89
CA LEU A 20 -26.39 8.77 6.64
C LEU A 20 -25.03 8.66 5.95
N ILE A 21 -23.95 8.86 6.70
CA ILE A 21 -22.58 8.67 6.22
C ILE A 21 -22.00 7.45 6.91
N MET A 22 -21.60 6.46 6.11
CA MET A 22 -20.91 5.25 6.55
C MET A 22 -19.48 5.35 6.05
N ASP A 23 -18.56 5.76 6.92
CA ASP A 23 -17.13 5.83 6.60
C ASP A 23 -16.43 4.48 6.82
N GLU A 24 -15.31 4.27 6.14
CA GLU A 24 -14.44 3.08 6.28
C GLU A 24 -15.19 1.74 6.14
N VAL A 25 -16.12 1.63 5.19
CA VAL A 25 -16.95 0.41 5.04
C VAL A 25 -16.14 -0.83 4.64
N ASP A 26 -14.93 -0.66 4.10
CA ASP A 26 -13.98 -1.74 3.84
C ASP A 26 -13.31 -2.28 5.12
N GLY A 27 -13.29 -1.47 6.18
CA GLY A 27 -12.80 -1.81 7.52
C GLY A 27 -13.75 -2.69 8.33
N MET A 28 -15.02 -2.84 7.93
CA MET A 28 -15.99 -3.73 8.59
C MET A 28 -15.56 -5.21 8.48
N ALA A 29 -14.72 -5.65 9.42
CA ALA A 29 -14.00 -6.91 9.37
C ALA A 29 -13.82 -7.52 10.76
N GLY A 30 -13.84 -8.84 10.82
CA GLY A 30 -13.70 -9.59 12.08
C GLY A 30 -15.00 -10.26 12.50
N THR A 31 -14.92 -10.96 13.63
CA THR A 31 -16.08 -11.61 14.28
C THR A 31 -17.10 -10.61 14.80
N GLU A 32 -16.67 -9.39 15.10
CA GLU A 32 -17.51 -8.31 15.66
C GLU A 32 -18.45 -7.71 14.61
N ASP A 33 -17.98 -7.56 13.35
CA ASP A 33 -18.78 -7.02 12.23
C ASP A 33 -19.30 -8.10 11.27
N ARG A 34 -19.44 -9.34 11.77
CA ARG A 34 -19.81 -10.48 10.92
C ARG A 34 -21.20 -10.26 10.32
N GLY A 35 -21.24 -10.06 9.00
CA GLY A 35 -22.48 -9.83 8.25
C GLY A 35 -22.85 -8.36 8.08
N GLY A 36 -22.07 -7.41 8.61
CA GLY A 36 -22.42 -5.99 8.57
C GLY A 36 -22.60 -5.41 7.15
N ILE A 37 -21.83 -5.89 6.16
CA ILE A 37 -22.03 -5.50 4.75
C ILE A 37 -23.35 -6.02 4.16
N GLN A 38 -23.78 -7.22 4.55
CA GLN A 38 -25.07 -7.77 4.06
C GLN A 38 -26.24 -6.99 4.64
N GLU A 39 -26.16 -6.63 5.93
CA GLU A 39 -27.17 -5.79 6.57
C GLU A 39 -27.20 -4.38 5.99
N LEU A 40 -26.02 -3.79 5.71
CA LEU A 40 -25.92 -2.50 5.04
C LEU A 40 -26.56 -2.52 3.64
N ILE A 41 -26.38 -3.60 2.87
CA ILE A 41 -27.06 -3.79 1.59
C ILE A 41 -28.58 -3.88 1.80
N GLY A 42 -29.04 -4.56 2.85
CA GLY A 42 -30.46 -4.60 3.24
C GLY A 42 -31.02 -3.21 3.52
N LEU A 43 -30.29 -2.40 4.31
CA LEU A 43 -30.64 -1.02 4.59
C LEU A 43 -30.71 -0.15 3.34
N ILE A 44 -29.72 -0.27 2.43
CA ILE A 44 -29.70 0.50 1.18
C ILE A 44 -30.92 0.20 0.31
N LYS A 45 -31.43 -1.03 0.30
CA LYS A 45 -32.63 -1.40 -0.47
C LYS A 45 -33.92 -0.76 0.05
N HIS A 46 -33.99 -0.46 1.35
CA HIS A 46 -35.21 0.00 2.02
C HIS A 46 -35.10 1.43 2.59
N THR A 47 -33.96 2.09 2.42
CA THR A 47 -33.72 3.42 2.98
C THR A 47 -34.62 4.49 2.37
N LYS A 48 -34.98 5.49 3.19
CA LYS A 48 -35.69 6.70 2.79
C LYS A 48 -34.81 7.96 2.89
N ILE A 49 -33.56 7.79 3.32
CA ILE A 49 -32.56 8.85 3.42
C ILE A 49 -31.34 8.48 2.56
N PRO A 50 -30.65 9.45 1.96
CA PRO A 50 -29.43 9.18 1.20
C PRO A 50 -28.35 8.59 2.11
N ILE A 51 -27.76 7.48 1.67
CA ILE A 51 -26.63 6.82 2.33
C ILE A 51 -25.37 7.07 1.50
N ILE A 52 -24.32 7.60 2.13
CA ILE A 52 -23.01 7.85 1.52
C ILE A 52 -22.01 6.88 2.16
N CYS A 53 -21.54 5.91 1.39
CA CYS A 53 -20.53 4.96 1.83
C CYS A 53 -19.16 5.36 1.32
N MET A 54 -18.15 5.40 2.20
CA MET A 54 -16.77 5.73 1.87
C MET A 54 -15.87 4.52 2.16
N CYS A 55 -14.98 4.19 1.22
CA CYS A 55 -14.05 3.08 1.34
C CYS A 55 -12.70 3.45 0.71
N ASN A 56 -11.62 2.86 1.22
CA ASN A 56 -10.28 3.08 0.69
C ASN A 56 -9.98 2.14 -0.48
N ASP A 57 -10.35 0.86 -0.37
CA ASP A 57 -10.15 -0.13 -1.43
C ASP A 57 -11.46 -0.66 -2.02
N ARG A 58 -11.81 -0.14 -3.20
CA ARG A 58 -12.94 -0.59 -4.00
C ARG A 58 -12.83 -2.07 -4.40
N ASN A 59 -11.63 -2.57 -4.65
CA ASN A 59 -11.42 -3.93 -5.14
C ASN A 59 -11.51 -4.98 -4.04
N HIS A 60 -11.67 -4.54 -2.79
CA HIS A 60 -11.86 -5.43 -1.67
C HIS A 60 -13.08 -6.35 -1.89
N PRO A 61 -12.97 -7.68 -1.67
CA PRO A 61 -14.04 -8.64 -1.99
C PRO A 61 -15.41 -8.31 -1.36
N LYS A 62 -15.41 -7.70 -0.17
CA LYS A 62 -16.63 -7.28 0.53
C LYS A 62 -17.31 -6.07 -0.12
N ILE A 63 -16.52 -5.13 -0.64
CA ILE A 63 -17.02 -3.92 -1.30
C ILE A 63 -17.61 -4.27 -2.67
N ARG A 64 -17.06 -5.30 -3.33
CA ARG A 64 -17.57 -5.78 -4.62
C ARG A 64 -19.07 -6.14 -4.58
N SER A 65 -19.57 -6.70 -3.48
CA SER A 65 -21.01 -6.97 -3.31
C SER A 65 -21.84 -5.70 -3.07
N LEU A 66 -21.28 -4.69 -2.39
CA LEU A 66 -21.95 -3.43 -2.06
C LEU A 66 -22.09 -2.50 -3.27
N VAL A 67 -21.06 -2.46 -4.13
CA VAL A 67 -20.98 -1.55 -5.29
C VAL A 67 -22.16 -1.71 -6.26
N HIS A 68 -22.78 -2.90 -6.34
CA HIS A 68 -23.95 -3.13 -7.18
C HIS A 68 -25.21 -2.35 -6.75
N TYR A 69 -25.25 -1.84 -5.52
CA TYR A 69 -26.38 -1.11 -4.94
C TYR A 69 -26.09 0.38 -4.73
N CYS A 70 -24.89 0.84 -5.10
CA CYS A 70 -24.42 2.19 -4.85
C CYS A 70 -24.02 2.89 -6.15
N PHE A 71 -24.05 4.22 -6.14
CA PHE A 71 -23.41 5.01 -7.18
C PHE A 71 -21.89 5.07 -6.93
N ASP A 72 -21.10 4.44 -7.81
CA ASP A 72 -19.63 4.30 -7.68
C ASP A 72 -18.90 5.58 -8.08
N LEU A 73 -18.53 6.40 -7.08
CA LEU A 73 -17.69 7.58 -7.26
C LEU A 73 -16.24 7.26 -6.92
N ARG A 74 -15.33 7.49 -7.89
CA ARG A 74 -13.90 7.21 -7.74
C ARG A 74 -13.11 8.48 -7.60
N PHE A 75 -12.46 8.63 -6.45
CA PHE A 75 -11.49 9.70 -6.23
C PHE A 75 -10.14 9.30 -6.82
N GLN A 76 -9.66 10.11 -7.77
CA GLN A 76 -8.31 9.99 -8.29
C GLN A 76 -7.36 10.84 -7.46
N ARG A 77 -6.08 10.46 -7.41
CA ARG A 77 -5.06 11.29 -6.79
C ARG A 77 -5.02 12.66 -7.49
N PRO A 78 -5.05 13.77 -6.74
CA PRO A 78 -4.96 15.11 -7.32
C PRO A 78 -3.62 15.29 -8.04
N ARG A 79 -3.61 16.13 -9.08
CA ARG A 79 -2.38 16.42 -9.81
C ARG A 79 -1.44 17.23 -8.91
N VAL A 80 -0.14 17.01 -9.08
CA VAL A 80 0.92 17.71 -8.35
C VAL A 80 0.73 19.23 -8.37
N GLU A 81 0.41 19.80 -9.54
CA GLU A 81 0.19 21.25 -9.68
C GLU A 81 -1.00 21.78 -8.87
N GLN A 82 -2.07 20.98 -8.74
CA GLN A 82 -3.24 21.34 -7.94
C GLN A 82 -2.89 21.37 -6.44
N ILE A 83 -2.14 20.36 -5.98
CA ILE A 83 -1.68 20.28 -4.59
C ILE A 83 -0.70 21.42 -4.31
N LYS A 84 0.26 21.66 -5.20
CA LYS A 84 1.26 22.73 -5.08
C LYS A 84 0.62 24.09 -4.96
N GLY A 85 -0.38 24.42 -5.80
CA GLY A 85 -1.11 25.69 -5.71
C GLY A 85 -1.80 25.87 -4.35
N ALA A 86 -2.49 24.84 -3.87
CA ALA A 86 -3.15 24.86 -2.56
C ALA A 86 -2.13 25.00 -1.40
N MET A 87 -1.06 24.20 -1.42
CA MET A 87 -0.05 24.18 -0.35
C MET A 87 0.77 25.47 -0.29
N MET A 88 1.09 26.09 -1.43
CA MET A 88 1.77 27.39 -1.45
C MET A 88 0.88 28.50 -0.87
N SER A 89 -0.43 28.45 -1.12
CA SER A 89 -1.38 29.39 -0.50
C SER A 89 -1.43 29.21 1.02
N ILE A 90 -1.45 27.97 1.51
CA ILE A 90 -1.40 27.66 2.95
C ILE A 90 -0.08 28.13 3.56
N ALA A 91 1.06 27.81 2.94
CA ALA A 91 2.37 28.25 3.40
C ALA A 91 2.46 29.78 3.51
N PHE A 92 1.90 30.53 2.55
CA PHE A 92 1.84 31.98 2.63
C PHE A 92 0.99 32.48 3.81
N LYS A 93 -0.19 31.89 4.05
CA LYS A 93 -1.06 32.25 5.18
C LYS A 93 -0.41 31.96 6.53
N GLU A 94 0.35 30.88 6.62
CA GLU A 94 1.09 30.48 7.82
C GLU A 94 2.43 31.23 7.99
N GLY A 95 2.77 32.15 7.08
CA GLY A 95 4.03 32.90 7.10
C GLY A 95 5.27 32.05 6.82
N LEU A 96 5.09 30.86 6.24
CA LEU A 96 6.13 29.89 5.94
C LEU A 96 6.69 30.11 4.52
N ARG A 97 7.99 30.39 4.40
CA ARG A 97 8.67 30.55 3.11
C ARG A 97 9.28 29.23 2.65
N ILE A 98 8.64 28.58 1.66
CA ILE A 98 9.14 27.35 1.04
C ILE A 98 9.44 27.59 -0.45
N PRO A 99 10.63 27.22 -0.95
CA PRO A 99 10.93 27.25 -2.37
C PRO A 99 9.99 26.31 -3.18
N PRO A 100 9.44 26.74 -4.34
CA PRO A 100 8.57 25.90 -5.16
C PRO A 100 9.13 24.52 -5.54
N PRO A 101 10.45 24.34 -5.79
CA PRO A 101 11.03 23.01 -6.01
C PRO A 101 10.96 22.09 -4.78
N ALA A 102 11.15 22.65 -3.58
CA ALA A 102 11.03 21.91 -2.33
C ALA A 102 9.60 21.43 -2.09
N MET A 103 8.61 22.28 -2.38
CA MET A 103 7.20 21.92 -2.30
C MET A 103 6.86 20.74 -3.22
N ASN A 104 7.41 20.72 -4.43
CA ASN A 104 7.22 19.63 -5.38
C ASN A 104 7.76 18.30 -4.84
N GLU A 105 8.96 18.32 -4.25
CA GLU A 105 9.59 17.16 -3.64
C GLU A 105 8.77 16.60 -2.46
N ILE A 106 8.18 17.47 -1.63
CA ILE A 106 7.27 17.02 -0.54
C ILE A 106 6.05 16.31 -1.11
N ILE A 107 5.42 16.88 -2.14
CA ILE A 107 4.20 16.34 -2.73
C ILE A 107 4.48 14.96 -3.34
N LEU A 108 5.62 14.82 -4.00
CA LEU A 108 6.07 13.52 -4.54
C LEU A 108 6.43 12.54 -3.43
N GLY A 109 7.14 12.98 -2.39
CA GLY A 109 7.51 12.13 -1.25
C GLY A 109 6.32 11.66 -0.42
N ALA A 110 5.24 12.44 -0.38
CA ALA A 110 3.97 12.09 0.24
C ALA A 110 3.03 11.30 -0.69
N ASN A 111 3.49 10.90 -1.88
CA ASN A 111 2.70 10.18 -2.88
C ASN A 111 1.35 10.88 -3.22
N GLN A 112 1.38 12.21 -3.32
CA GLN A 112 0.21 13.06 -3.61
C GLN A 112 -0.92 12.98 -2.57
N ASP A 113 -0.63 12.51 -1.34
CA ASP A 113 -1.57 12.54 -0.23
C ASP A 113 -1.59 13.93 0.42
N ILE A 114 -2.70 14.65 0.29
CA ILE A 114 -2.83 16.03 0.79
C ILE A 114 -2.68 16.10 2.32
N ARG A 115 -3.20 15.11 3.06
CA ARG A 115 -3.11 15.07 4.53
C ARG A 115 -1.65 14.90 4.95
N GLN A 116 -0.94 13.98 4.31
CA GLN A 116 0.48 13.75 4.58
C GLN A 116 1.34 14.96 4.20
N VAL A 117 1.06 15.62 3.07
CA VAL A 117 1.76 16.86 2.67
C VAL A 117 1.56 17.95 3.72
N LEU A 118 0.33 18.16 4.21
CA LEU A 118 0.05 19.13 5.28
C LEU A 118 0.78 18.78 6.57
N HIS A 119 0.80 17.50 6.95
CA HIS A 119 1.55 17.05 8.13
C HIS A 119 3.05 17.30 7.99
N ASN A 120 3.63 16.99 6.83
CA ASN A 120 5.04 17.27 6.53
C ASN A 120 5.34 18.77 6.59
N LEU A 121 4.45 19.62 6.07
CA LEU A 121 4.57 21.08 6.16
C LEU A 121 4.50 21.59 7.60
N SER A 122 3.59 21.04 8.41
CA SER A 122 3.45 21.37 9.83
C SER A 122 4.70 20.99 10.62
N MET A 123 5.21 19.77 10.43
CA MET A 123 6.47 19.31 11.03
C MET A 123 7.66 20.19 10.64
N TRP A 124 7.68 20.72 9.42
CA TRP A 124 8.72 21.66 8.98
C TRP A 124 8.60 23.05 9.60
N CYS A 125 7.39 23.59 9.70
CA CYS A 125 7.15 24.86 10.39
C CYS A 125 7.61 24.79 11.85
N ALA A 126 7.39 23.64 12.52
CA ALA A 126 7.85 23.39 13.87
C ALA A 126 9.39 23.36 14.01
N ARG A 127 10.12 23.05 12.91
CA ARG A 127 11.58 22.91 12.89
C ARG A 127 12.33 24.19 12.50
N SER A 128 11.77 25.05 11.62
CA SER A 128 12.31 26.39 11.30
C SER A 128 11.32 27.22 10.47
N LYS A 129 11.29 28.55 10.70
CA LYS A 129 10.48 29.52 9.92
C LYS A 129 11.14 30.02 8.63
N ALA A 130 12.42 29.68 8.39
CA ALA A 130 13.14 30.01 7.17
C ALA A 130 14.06 28.86 6.77
N LEU A 131 13.89 28.32 5.56
CA LEU A 131 14.66 27.18 5.05
C LEU A 131 15.19 27.47 3.64
N THR A 132 16.47 27.18 3.45
CA THR A 132 17.21 27.27 2.18
C THR A 132 17.02 26.00 1.35
N TYR A 133 17.17 26.10 0.02
CA TYR A 133 17.01 25.00 -0.95
C TYR A 133 17.79 23.71 -0.58
N ASP A 134 18.98 23.84 -0.01
CA ASP A 134 19.84 22.70 0.34
C ASP A 134 19.32 21.88 1.51
N GLN A 135 18.63 22.51 2.47
CA GLN A 135 17.99 21.80 3.59
C GLN A 135 16.75 21.04 3.11
N ALA A 136 15.98 21.61 2.17
CA ALA A 136 14.87 20.90 1.53
C ALA A 136 15.35 19.73 0.66
N LYS A 137 16.51 19.83 0.02
CA LYS A 137 17.13 18.74 -0.73
C LYS A 137 17.66 17.65 0.21
N ALA A 138 18.32 18.00 1.31
CA ALA A 138 18.82 17.04 2.30
C ALA A 138 17.70 16.33 3.07
N ASP A 139 16.63 17.04 3.40
CA ASP A 139 15.42 16.47 4.00
C ASP A 139 14.58 15.73 2.95
N SER A 140 14.57 16.12 1.66
CA SER A 140 14.01 15.30 0.57
C SER A 140 14.82 14.03 0.35
N HIS A 141 16.15 14.06 0.44
CA HIS A 141 16.98 12.84 0.34
C HIS A 141 16.79 11.92 1.54
N ARG A 142 16.63 12.46 2.76
CA ARG A 142 16.24 11.68 3.94
C ARG A 142 14.80 11.17 3.83
N ALA A 143 13.88 12.03 3.41
CA ALA A 143 12.50 11.65 3.13
C ALA A 143 12.40 10.66 1.97
N LYS A 144 13.28 10.67 0.97
CA LYS A 144 13.40 9.69 -0.13
C LYS A 144 13.99 8.37 0.34
N LYS A 145 14.88 8.41 1.35
CA LYS A 145 15.33 7.21 2.07
C LYS A 145 14.19 6.64 2.93
N ASP A 146 13.33 7.51 3.47
CA ASP A 146 12.14 7.19 4.26
C ASP A 146 10.84 7.11 3.42
N ILE A 147 10.91 7.29 2.09
CA ILE A 147 9.78 7.04 1.20
C ILE A 147 9.62 5.55 1.30
N LYS A 148 8.49 5.10 1.86
CA LYS A 148 8.08 3.71 1.75
C LYS A 148 8.02 3.39 0.26
N LEU A 149 9.10 2.79 -0.25
CA LEU A 149 9.12 2.23 -1.59
C LEU A 149 7.96 1.25 -1.64
N GLY A 150 7.03 1.48 -2.57
CA GLY A 150 5.92 0.58 -2.76
C GLY A 150 6.47 -0.81 -3.14
N PRO A 151 5.72 -1.90 -2.87
CA PRO A 151 6.17 -3.25 -3.22
C PRO A 151 6.61 -3.42 -4.69
N PHE A 152 5.98 -2.68 -5.61
CA PHE A 152 6.38 -2.65 -7.03
C PHE A 152 7.74 -1.97 -7.26
N ASP A 153 8.02 -0.86 -6.57
CA ASP A 153 9.30 -0.15 -6.69
C ASP A 153 10.43 -0.96 -6.06
N VAL A 154 10.16 -1.63 -4.94
CA VAL A 154 11.07 -2.59 -4.31
C VAL A 154 11.39 -3.71 -5.29
N ALA A 155 10.37 -4.36 -5.87
CA ALA A 155 10.55 -5.44 -6.84
C ALA A 155 11.42 -5.01 -8.04
N ARG A 156 11.17 -3.81 -8.59
CA ARG A 156 12.00 -3.26 -9.67
C ARG A 156 13.45 -3.05 -9.21
N LYS A 157 13.64 -2.49 -8.01
CA LYS A 157 14.97 -2.13 -7.49
C LYS A 157 15.82 -3.35 -7.12
N VAL A 158 15.18 -4.44 -6.67
CA VAL A 158 15.85 -5.73 -6.37
C VAL A 158 16.57 -6.30 -7.61
N PHE A 159 15.97 -6.20 -8.79
CA PHE A 159 16.51 -6.79 -10.02
C PHE A 159 17.31 -5.81 -10.90
N ALA A 160 17.25 -4.50 -10.61
CA ALA A 160 17.81 -3.46 -11.46
C ALA A 160 19.35 -3.53 -11.57
N THR A 161 19.86 -3.14 -12.74
CA THR A 161 21.29 -2.89 -13.00
C THR A 161 21.59 -1.43 -13.25
N GLY A 162 22.75 -0.95 -12.81
CA GLY A 162 23.26 0.39 -13.13
C GLY A 162 23.75 1.15 -11.90
N GLU A 163 23.85 2.47 -12.01
CA GLU A 163 24.34 3.36 -10.94
C GLU A 163 23.52 3.24 -9.65
N GLU A 164 22.20 3.00 -9.74
CA GLU A 164 21.33 2.90 -8.56
C GLU A 164 21.60 1.66 -7.69
N THR A 165 22.03 0.53 -8.28
CA THR A 165 22.33 -0.72 -7.56
C THR A 165 23.83 -0.96 -7.38
N ALA A 166 24.69 -0.29 -8.15
CA ALA A 166 26.14 -0.38 -8.02
C ALA A 166 26.66 0.14 -6.67
N HIS A 167 25.99 1.13 -6.09
CA HIS A 167 26.35 1.70 -4.79
C HIS A 167 25.68 1.02 -3.59
N MET A 168 24.79 0.05 -3.81
CA MET A 168 24.07 -0.62 -2.73
C MET A 168 24.95 -1.68 -2.05
N SER A 169 25.14 -1.51 -0.75
CA SER A 169 25.76 -2.54 0.10
C SER A 169 24.84 -3.75 0.28
N LEU A 170 25.36 -4.83 0.86
CA LEU A 170 24.53 -5.99 1.23
C LEU A 170 23.39 -5.58 2.18
N VAL A 171 23.68 -4.66 3.11
CA VAL A 171 22.70 -4.15 4.08
C VAL A 171 21.60 -3.38 3.34
N ASP A 172 21.95 -2.48 2.43
CA ASP A 172 20.95 -1.70 1.68
C ASP A 172 20.02 -2.60 0.85
N LYS A 173 20.55 -3.70 0.29
CA LYS A 173 19.74 -4.69 -0.46
C LYS A 173 18.84 -5.50 0.47
N SER A 174 19.34 -5.84 1.66
CA SER A 174 18.51 -6.47 2.69
C SER A 174 17.41 -5.54 3.16
N ASP A 175 17.68 -4.23 3.29
CA ASP A 175 16.70 -3.23 3.71
C ASP A 175 15.55 -3.08 2.70
N LEU A 176 15.78 -3.36 1.41
CA LEU A 176 14.71 -3.41 0.39
C LEU A 176 13.58 -4.38 0.77
N PHE A 177 13.93 -5.53 1.35
CA PHE A 177 12.96 -6.52 1.84
C PHE A 177 12.14 -5.99 3.01
N PHE A 178 12.74 -5.19 3.89
CA PHE A 178 12.10 -4.71 5.12
C PHE A 178 11.09 -3.57 4.90
N HIS A 179 11.05 -2.95 3.71
CA HIS A 179 10.00 -1.98 3.38
C HIS A 179 8.60 -2.61 3.42
N ASP A 180 8.46 -3.87 2.98
CA ASP A 180 7.25 -4.68 3.14
C ASP A 180 7.61 -6.17 3.13
N TYR A 181 8.11 -6.67 4.26
CA TYR A 181 8.54 -8.06 4.40
C TYR A 181 7.40 -9.07 4.23
N SER A 182 6.15 -8.61 4.32
CA SER A 182 4.98 -9.47 4.21
C SER A 182 4.70 -9.90 2.77
N ILE A 183 4.99 -9.02 1.80
CA ILE A 183 4.65 -9.23 0.39
C ILE A 183 5.88 -9.20 -0.53
N ALA A 184 7.00 -8.61 -0.10
CA ALA A 184 8.23 -8.54 -0.90
C ALA A 184 8.69 -9.92 -1.45
N PRO A 185 8.71 -11.03 -0.67
CA PRO A 185 9.02 -12.36 -1.20
C PRO A 185 8.16 -12.75 -2.41
N LEU A 186 6.86 -12.47 -2.33
CA LEU A 186 5.89 -12.84 -3.37
C LEU A 186 6.12 -12.01 -4.63
N PHE A 187 6.49 -10.73 -4.50
CA PHE A 187 6.85 -9.90 -5.64
C PHE A 187 8.12 -10.37 -6.34
N VAL A 188 9.13 -10.78 -5.57
CA VAL A 188 10.36 -11.34 -6.15
C VAL A 188 10.04 -12.65 -6.87
N GLN A 189 9.27 -13.54 -6.26
CA GLN A 189 8.88 -14.82 -6.83
C GLN A 189 8.02 -14.70 -8.09
N GLU A 190 7.10 -13.74 -8.17
CA GLU A 190 6.27 -13.56 -9.37
C GLU A 190 7.11 -12.99 -10.53
N ASN A 191 8.09 -12.12 -10.24
CA ASN A 191 8.72 -11.29 -11.27
C ASN A 191 10.13 -11.74 -11.70
N TYR A 192 10.83 -12.61 -10.95
CA TYR A 192 12.20 -13.03 -11.31
C TYR A 192 12.29 -13.69 -12.70
N LEU A 193 11.23 -14.40 -13.13
CA LEU A 193 11.14 -15.04 -14.45
C LEU A 193 11.12 -14.04 -15.61
N HIS A 194 10.75 -12.78 -15.35
CA HIS A 194 10.63 -11.72 -16.35
C HIS A 194 11.89 -10.87 -16.49
N VAL A 195 12.98 -11.27 -15.83
CA VAL A 195 14.24 -10.55 -15.87
C VAL A 195 15.20 -11.21 -16.86
N LYS A 196 15.87 -10.38 -17.66
CA LYS A 196 17.00 -10.81 -18.50
C LYS A 196 18.30 -10.53 -17.76
N PRO A 197 18.94 -11.54 -17.13
CA PRO A 197 20.14 -11.34 -16.34
C PRO A 197 21.32 -10.95 -17.22
N VAL A 198 22.05 -9.91 -16.80
CA VAL A 198 23.24 -9.43 -17.52
C VAL A 198 24.34 -10.50 -17.55
N ALA A 199 24.48 -11.26 -16.47
CA ALA A 199 25.46 -12.34 -16.36
C ALA A 199 25.26 -13.48 -17.39
N ALA A 200 24.03 -13.66 -17.92
CA ALA A 200 23.79 -14.64 -18.97
C ALA A 200 24.29 -14.16 -20.34
N GLY A 201 24.42 -12.85 -20.58
CA GLY A 201 24.94 -12.30 -21.85
C GLY A 201 24.19 -12.76 -23.10
N GLY A 202 22.91 -13.14 -22.98
CA GLY A 202 22.10 -13.70 -24.06
C GLY A 202 22.21 -15.23 -24.25
N ASP A 203 23.06 -15.92 -23.49
CA ASP A 203 23.16 -17.38 -23.51
C ASP A 203 22.00 -18.02 -22.72
N MET A 204 21.16 -18.77 -23.44
CA MET A 204 19.99 -19.44 -22.88
C MET A 204 20.35 -20.48 -21.81
N LYS A 205 21.49 -21.20 -21.96
CA LYS A 205 21.89 -22.23 -20.99
C LYS A 205 22.26 -21.60 -19.65
N LYS A 206 23.00 -20.48 -19.68
CA LYS A 206 23.32 -19.71 -18.47
C LYS A 206 22.08 -19.06 -17.87
N HIS A 207 21.17 -18.55 -18.71
CA HIS A 207 19.91 -17.98 -18.25
C HIS A 207 19.09 -19.00 -17.45
N LEU A 208 18.86 -20.20 -18.00
CA LEU A 208 18.12 -21.27 -17.32
C LEU A 208 18.80 -21.71 -16.02
N MET A 209 20.14 -21.74 -15.99
CA MET A 209 20.89 -22.05 -14.78
C MET A 209 20.70 -21.00 -13.69
N LEU A 210 20.70 -19.71 -14.03
CA LEU A 210 20.44 -18.62 -13.08
C LEU A 210 19.00 -18.66 -12.56
N LEU A 211 18.03 -18.95 -13.43
CA LEU A 211 16.64 -19.16 -13.04
C LEU A 211 16.49 -20.31 -12.04
N SER A 212 17.12 -21.46 -12.31
CA SER A 212 17.10 -22.61 -11.40
C SER A 212 17.65 -22.24 -10.03
N ARG A 213 18.82 -21.57 -9.99
CA ARG A 213 19.44 -21.17 -8.72
C ARG A 213 18.61 -20.15 -7.96
N ALA A 214 17.94 -19.23 -8.66
CA ALA A 214 17.04 -18.27 -8.04
C ALA A 214 15.80 -18.98 -7.48
N ALA A 215 15.26 -19.97 -8.19
CA ALA A 215 14.15 -20.80 -7.71
C ALA A 215 14.52 -21.57 -6.44
N ASP A 216 15.69 -22.21 -6.40
CA ASP A 216 16.19 -22.92 -5.21
C ASP A 216 16.27 -21.97 -4.00
N SER A 217 16.83 -20.78 -4.19
CA SER A 217 16.90 -19.74 -3.15
C SER A 217 15.52 -19.28 -2.66
N ILE A 218 14.55 -19.12 -3.56
CA ILE A 218 13.18 -18.77 -3.18
C ILE A 218 12.54 -19.89 -2.35
N CYS A 219 12.80 -21.16 -2.69
CA CYS A 219 12.36 -22.31 -1.90
C CYS A 219 12.97 -22.30 -0.50
N ASP A 220 14.27 -22.02 -0.36
CA ASP A 220 14.91 -21.85 0.95
C ASP A 220 14.25 -20.72 1.75
N GLY A 221 13.89 -19.62 1.08
CA GLY A 221 13.12 -18.51 1.66
C GLY A 221 11.76 -18.94 2.21
N ASP A 222 11.02 -19.81 1.50
CA ASP A 222 9.74 -20.38 1.96
C ASP A 222 9.90 -21.28 3.18
N LEU A 223 10.97 -22.10 3.24
CA LEU A 223 11.27 -22.90 4.42
C LEU A 223 11.51 -22.03 5.66
N VAL A 224 12.25 -20.92 5.49
CA VAL A 224 12.48 -19.96 6.57
C VAL A 224 11.18 -19.24 6.95
N ASP A 225 10.35 -18.82 5.99
CA ASP A 225 9.04 -18.20 6.26
C ASP A 225 8.14 -19.12 7.11
N ARG A 226 8.09 -20.41 6.75
CA ARG A 226 7.34 -21.42 7.52
C ARG A 226 7.87 -21.55 8.95
N GLN A 227 9.18 -21.51 9.15
CA GLN A 227 9.78 -21.57 10.49
C GLN A 227 9.49 -20.32 11.31
N ILE A 228 9.54 -19.13 10.69
CA ILE A 228 9.18 -17.85 11.31
C ILE A 228 7.73 -17.90 11.79
N ARG A 229 6.79 -18.24 10.89
CA ARG A 229 5.35 -18.19 11.20
C ARG A 229 4.91 -19.27 12.19
N SER A 230 5.48 -20.47 12.12
CA SER A 230 5.14 -21.57 13.04
C SER A 230 5.62 -21.33 14.47
N ARG A 231 6.80 -20.72 14.65
CA ARG A 231 7.41 -20.49 15.97
C ARG A 231 7.36 -19.03 16.45
N GLN A 232 6.79 -18.14 15.64
CA GLN A 232 6.80 -16.68 15.87
C GLN A 232 8.21 -16.11 16.10
N ASN A 233 9.22 -16.68 15.43
CA ASN A 233 10.62 -16.31 15.62
C ASN A 233 11.07 -15.28 14.57
N TRP A 234 10.80 -14.01 14.84
CA TRP A 234 11.12 -12.89 13.94
C TRP A 234 12.62 -12.61 13.80
N SER A 235 13.48 -13.21 14.63
CA SER A 235 14.94 -13.07 14.50
C SER A 235 15.50 -13.65 13.19
N LEU A 236 14.72 -14.49 12.49
CA LEU A 236 15.10 -15.10 11.21
C LEU A 236 14.74 -14.24 9.99
N LEU A 237 14.07 -13.09 10.17
CA LEU A 237 13.72 -12.20 9.06
C LEU A 237 14.92 -11.78 8.21
N PRO A 238 16.11 -11.44 8.76
CA PRO A 238 17.29 -11.17 7.95
C PRO A 238 17.69 -12.36 7.09
N THR A 239 17.59 -13.59 7.61
CA THR A 239 17.86 -14.81 6.86
C THR A 239 16.86 -15.00 5.71
N GLN A 240 15.58 -14.73 5.95
CA GLN A 240 14.55 -14.75 4.91
C GLN A 240 14.84 -13.69 3.84
N ALA A 241 15.25 -12.48 4.24
CA ALA A 241 15.59 -11.40 3.30
C ALA A 241 16.69 -11.81 2.33
N ILE A 242 17.71 -12.54 2.81
CA ILE A 242 18.78 -13.05 1.97
C ILE A 242 18.25 -14.06 0.95
N TYR A 243 17.55 -15.11 1.39
CA TYR A 243 17.10 -16.18 0.49
C TYR A 243 15.94 -15.77 -0.43
N ALA A 244 14.99 -14.97 0.06
CA ALA A 244 13.78 -14.64 -0.67
C ALA A 244 13.88 -13.34 -1.50
N SER A 245 14.93 -12.53 -1.33
CA SER A 245 15.07 -11.25 -2.04
C SER A 245 16.48 -10.99 -2.56
N VAL A 246 17.48 -10.93 -1.68
CA VAL A 246 18.84 -10.50 -2.07
C VAL A 246 19.49 -11.49 -3.02
N LEU A 247 19.50 -12.78 -2.68
CA LEU A 247 20.16 -13.81 -3.49
C LEU A 247 19.48 -14.00 -4.86
N PRO A 248 18.14 -14.09 -4.97
CA PRO A 248 17.45 -14.06 -6.26
C PRO A 248 17.73 -12.78 -7.05
N GLY A 249 17.77 -11.63 -6.37
CA GLY A 249 18.09 -10.33 -6.97
C GLY A 249 19.48 -10.30 -7.60
N GLU A 250 20.48 -10.90 -6.95
CA GLU A 250 21.83 -10.99 -7.52
C GLU A 250 21.96 -11.98 -8.67
N LEU A 251 21.34 -13.15 -8.55
CA LEU A 251 21.37 -14.18 -9.59
C LEU A 251 20.66 -13.69 -10.86
N MET A 252 19.53 -13.01 -10.70
CA MET A 252 18.70 -12.52 -11.79
C MET A 252 18.94 -11.04 -12.12
N ARG A 253 20.00 -10.44 -11.60
CA ARG A 253 20.33 -9.03 -11.82
C ARG A 253 20.38 -8.69 -13.31
N GLY A 254 19.53 -7.77 -13.75
CA GLY A 254 19.48 -7.38 -15.16
C GLY A 254 18.37 -6.42 -15.53
N TYR A 255 17.84 -6.62 -16.74
CA TYR A 255 16.78 -5.79 -17.29
C TYR A 255 15.45 -6.52 -17.20
N MET A 256 14.48 -5.90 -16.54
CA MET A 256 13.13 -6.45 -16.49
C MET A 256 12.39 -6.13 -17.80
N THR A 257 11.82 -7.15 -18.44
CA THR A 257 11.18 -6.99 -19.75
C THR A 257 9.86 -6.23 -19.69
N GLN A 258 9.21 -6.23 -18.52
CA GLN A 258 7.93 -5.60 -18.26
C GLN A 258 7.88 -4.99 -16.86
N PHE A 259 6.88 -4.14 -16.62
CA PHE A 259 6.61 -3.60 -15.28
C PHE A 259 6.29 -4.74 -14.28
N PRO A 260 6.73 -4.67 -13.01
CA PRO A 260 6.44 -5.72 -12.05
C PRO A 260 4.94 -6.00 -11.94
N THR A 261 4.59 -7.26 -12.08
CA THR A 261 3.22 -7.74 -11.90
C THR A 261 2.95 -8.03 -10.42
N PHE A 262 1.70 -7.83 -10.01
CA PHE A 262 1.28 -8.14 -8.65
C PHE A 262 1.26 -9.66 -8.44
N PRO A 263 1.67 -10.18 -7.25
CA PRO A 263 1.72 -11.62 -7.01
C PRO A 263 0.37 -12.31 -7.17
N SER A 264 0.31 -13.25 -8.11
CA SER A 264 -0.89 -14.04 -8.41
C SER A 264 -1.19 -15.08 -7.33
N TRP A 265 -0.18 -15.43 -6.51
CA TRP A 265 -0.28 -16.43 -5.45
C TRP A 265 -1.42 -16.16 -4.48
N LEU A 266 -1.65 -14.90 -4.07
CA LEU A 266 -2.72 -14.54 -3.12
C LEU A 266 -4.11 -14.92 -3.65
N GLY A 267 -4.37 -14.63 -4.92
CA GLY A 267 -5.63 -14.99 -5.59
C GLY A 267 -5.77 -16.51 -5.74
N LYS A 268 -4.69 -17.19 -6.12
CA LYS A 268 -4.65 -18.65 -6.25
C LYS A 268 -4.84 -19.36 -4.92
N HIS A 269 -4.23 -18.87 -3.84
CA HIS A 269 -4.40 -19.44 -2.50
C HIS A 269 -5.86 -19.32 -2.02
N SER A 270 -6.50 -18.18 -2.27
CA SER A 270 -7.92 -17.98 -1.96
C SER A 270 -8.83 -18.90 -2.78
N SER A 271 -8.56 -19.08 -4.08
CA SER A 271 -9.33 -19.99 -4.91
C SER A 271 -9.13 -21.45 -4.49
N THR A 272 -7.91 -21.87 -4.16
CA THR A 272 -7.62 -23.20 -3.61
C THR A 272 -8.40 -23.44 -2.33
N GLY A 273 -8.37 -22.51 -1.37
CA GLY A 273 -9.14 -22.66 -0.12
C GLY A 273 -10.66 -22.64 -0.32
N LYS A 274 -11.18 -22.01 -1.39
CA LYS A 274 -12.59 -22.12 -1.77
C LYS A 274 -12.91 -23.52 -2.32
N HIS A 275 -12.09 -24.03 -3.24
CA HIS A 275 -12.31 -25.35 -3.83
C HIS A 275 -12.17 -26.46 -2.79
N ASP A 276 -11.21 -26.36 -1.87
CA ASP A 276 -11.01 -27.32 -0.78
C ASP A 276 -12.26 -27.46 0.10
N ARG A 277 -12.86 -26.34 0.50
CA ARG A 277 -14.15 -26.33 1.23
C ARG A 277 -15.29 -26.97 0.45
N ILE A 278 -15.41 -26.67 -0.85
CA ILE A 278 -16.46 -27.28 -1.70
C ILE A 278 -16.26 -28.79 -1.79
N VAL A 279 -15.02 -29.25 -1.98
CA VAL A 279 -14.70 -30.68 -2.03
C VAL A 279 -14.97 -31.36 -0.69
N GLN A 280 -14.63 -30.71 0.42
CA GLN A 280 -14.93 -31.19 1.76
C GLN A 280 -16.44 -31.34 2.00
N ASP A 281 -17.23 -30.33 1.62
CA ASP A 281 -18.70 -30.36 1.75
C ASP A 281 -19.30 -31.51 0.91
N LEU A 282 -18.85 -31.66 -0.34
CA LEU A 282 -19.26 -32.76 -1.21
C LEU A 282 -18.89 -34.12 -0.62
N ALA A 283 -17.65 -34.28 -0.12
CA ALA A 283 -17.19 -35.52 0.47
C ALA A 283 -18.00 -35.91 1.73
N LEU A 284 -18.34 -34.94 2.58
CA LEU A 284 -19.19 -35.16 3.75
C LEU A 284 -20.59 -35.64 3.35
N HIS A 285 -21.21 -35.01 2.35
CA HIS A 285 -22.56 -35.35 1.87
C HIS A 285 -22.62 -36.62 1.01
N MET A 286 -21.51 -37.02 0.40
CA MET A 286 -21.40 -38.23 -0.42
C MET A 286 -20.84 -39.42 0.37
N SER A 287 -20.44 -39.23 1.63
CA SER A 287 -20.00 -40.31 2.51
C SER A 287 -21.19 -41.13 3.05
N LEU A 288 -21.78 -41.95 2.18
CA LEU A 288 -22.67 -43.03 2.61
C LEU A 288 -21.80 -44.16 3.18
N ARG A 289 -21.97 -44.43 4.49
CA ARG A 289 -21.63 -45.73 5.09
C ARG A 289 -22.87 -46.60 5.09
#